data_AF-A0A9N9KSU9-F1
#
_entry.id   AF-A0A9N9KSU9-F1
#
_cell.length_a   1.000
_cell.length_b   1.000
_cell.length_c   1.000
_cell.angle_alpha   90.00
_cell.angle_beta   90.00
_cell.angle_gamma   90.00
#
_symmetry.space_group_name_H-M   'P 1'
#
loop_
_entity.id
_entity.type
_entity.pdbx_description
1 polymer ?
#
loop_
_entity_poly.entity_id
_entity_poly.type
_entity_poly.pdbx_seq_one_letter_code
_entity_poly.pdbx_strand_id
1 'polypeptide(L)'
;MSTRPTPELDRLHALLLSHYKPLFVSIDFEGHQFICKGFKPSINTQVGLSILDTNKLSQPLPKGGLAIDTFHYVTGERAYFEKVERTTNWGKSQHIHHSEMGNKIKQFLPRDRKIVLVGHGISGDIAALRKLRINLGPTAIMGTLDTCTIFRELTGRIAKLKDILVDVGCIFSRLHNASNDANFTLRALLLLAINNPGQSSLQEWQADAFRAISTEPLPEKAMGRFRQLERRDQKLLKVTELNFPELPTSKPVVPHTHCIPNATSNISYASRNLKNSVRTIRPTNSMPVHASKANTNTNSSPWHKQNFSRSLASRTTNIVDLEGSSSKQNENNFSTYGPTKKPHTLSSHKAFHAQSS
;
A
#
# COMPACT_ATOMS: atom_id res chain seq x y z
N MET A 1 6.61 25.08 3.82
CA MET A 1 6.72 23.71 3.25
C MET A 1 7.81 23.72 2.20
N SER A 2 8.56 22.63 2.03
CA SER A 2 9.59 22.55 0.98
C SER A 2 8.91 22.61 -0.38
N THR A 3 9.37 23.48 -1.28
CA THR A 3 8.81 23.67 -2.63
C THR A 3 9.49 22.81 -3.69
N ARG A 4 10.48 22.00 -3.32
CA ARG A 4 11.12 21.07 -4.25
C ARG A 4 10.30 19.78 -4.33
N PRO A 5 9.91 19.33 -5.54
CA PRO A 5 9.38 17.98 -5.73
C PRO A 5 10.37 16.94 -5.21
N THR A 6 9.85 15.79 -4.82
CA THR A 6 10.67 14.71 -4.26
C THR A 6 11.00 13.69 -5.35
N PRO A 7 12.19 13.06 -5.33
CA PRO A 7 12.59 12.14 -6.40
C PRO A 7 11.63 10.96 -6.62
N GLU A 8 10.99 10.43 -5.56
CA GLU A 8 9.97 9.38 -5.73
C GLU A 8 8.65 9.90 -6.32
N LEU A 9 8.27 11.16 -6.02
CA LEU A 9 7.06 11.78 -6.58
C LEU A 9 7.23 12.14 -8.06
N ASP A 10 8.38 12.72 -8.45
CA ASP A 10 8.69 12.94 -9.88
C ASP A 10 8.79 11.60 -10.63
N ARG A 11 9.32 10.54 -10.00
CA ARG A 11 9.31 9.18 -10.55
C ARG A 11 7.89 8.65 -10.71
N LEU A 12 6.99 8.87 -9.75
CA LEU A 12 5.58 8.50 -9.86
C LEU A 12 4.93 9.22 -11.05
N HIS A 13 5.14 10.53 -11.21
CA HIS A 13 4.56 11.27 -12.34
C HIS A 13 5.16 10.83 -13.68
N ALA A 14 6.47 10.60 -13.75
CA ALA A 14 7.12 10.04 -14.94
C ALA A 14 6.58 8.64 -15.31
N LEU A 15 6.29 7.78 -14.32
CA LEU A 15 5.68 6.46 -14.55
C LEU A 15 4.23 6.58 -15.04
N LEU A 16 3.44 7.50 -14.48
CA LEU A 16 2.04 7.75 -14.84
C LEU A 16 1.88 8.42 -16.22
N LEU A 17 2.85 9.24 -16.62
CA LEU A 17 2.92 9.88 -17.94
C LEU A 17 3.65 8.99 -18.98
N SER A 18 4.16 7.82 -18.58
CA SER A 18 4.94 6.97 -19.48
C SER A 18 4.07 6.27 -20.53
N HIS A 19 4.58 6.19 -21.77
CA HIS A 19 3.96 5.45 -22.86
C HIS A 19 3.85 3.94 -22.58
N TYR A 20 4.59 3.42 -21.58
CA TYR A 20 4.58 2.01 -21.19
C TYR A 20 3.27 1.54 -20.56
N LYS A 21 2.39 2.45 -20.11
CA LYS A 21 1.12 2.15 -19.42
C LYS A 21 1.29 1.02 -18.37
N PRO A 22 2.08 1.27 -17.31
CA PRO A 22 2.44 0.25 -16.35
C PRO A 22 1.25 -0.25 -15.52
N LEU A 23 1.36 -1.49 -15.06
CA LEU A 23 0.48 -2.09 -14.07
C LEU A 23 0.98 -1.70 -12.67
N PHE A 24 0.20 -0.91 -11.92
CA PHE A 24 0.52 -0.64 -10.51
C PHE A 24 -0.03 -1.80 -9.67
N VAL A 25 0.87 -2.49 -8.97
CA VAL A 25 0.52 -3.62 -8.09
C VAL A 25 0.94 -3.26 -6.67
N SER A 26 -0.04 -2.84 -5.89
CA SER A 26 0.11 -2.65 -4.45
C SER A 26 0.08 -4.00 -3.75
N ILE A 27 1.01 -4.22 -2.83
CA ILE A 27 1.15 -5.47 -2.08
C ILE A 27 1.40 -5.18 -0.60
N ASP A 28 0.79 -5.99 0.25
CA ASP A 28 0.98 -6.00 1.70
C ASP A 28 0.97 -7.45 2.22
N PHE A 29 1.82 -7.74 3.20
CA PHE A 29 1.89 -9.02 3.89
C PHE A 29 1.76 -8.88 5.42
N GLU A 30 0.57 -9.19 5.94
CA GLU A 30 0.39 -9.49 7.37
C GLU A 30 1.11 -10.78 7.73
N GLY A 31 2.32 -10.65 8.29
CA GLY A 31 3.18 -11.76 8.72
C GLY A 31 4.43 -12.04 7.86
N HIS A 32 4.88 -11.10 7.01
CA HIS A 32 6.04 -11.28 6.11
C HIS A 32 7.29 -11.90 6.79
N GLN A 33 7.53 -11.58 8.07
CA GLN A 33 8.65 -12.10 8.86
C GLN A 33 8.64 -13.63 8.97
N PHE A 34 7.47 -14.26 8.92
CA PHE A 34 7.34 -15.72 8.99
C PHE A 34 7.64 -16.38 7.63
N ILE A 35 7.26 -15.73 6.53
CA ILE A 35 7.67 -16.14 5.17
C ILE A 35 9.19 -16.12 5.09
N CYS A 36 9.82 -15.03 5.55
CA CYS A 36 11.27 -14.87 5.55
C CYS A 36 12.02 -15.91 6.39
N LYS A 37 11.37 -16.47 7.43
CA LYS A 37 11.90 -17.51 8.33
C LYS A 37 11.59 -18.95 7.90
N GLY A 38 11.19 -19.16 6.64
CA GLY A 38 11.02 -20.49 6.04
C GLY A 38 9.58 -21.01 5.98
N PHE A 39 8.60 -20.14 6.19
CA PHE A 39 7.17 -20.31 5.88
C PHE A 39 6.58 -21.71 6.14
N LYS A 40 6.19 -22.01 7.38
CA LYS A 40 5.65 -23.31 7.78
C LYS A 40 4.12 -23.40 7.57
N PRO A 41 3.53 -24.61 7.39
CA PRO A 41 2.09 -24.77 7.15
C PRO A 41 1.16 -24.18 8.22
N SER A 42 1.57 -24.27 9.49
CA SER A 42 0.79 -23.78 10.65
C SER A 42 0.83 -22.27 10.85
N ILE A 43 1.50 -21.52 9.98
CA ILE A 43 1.67 -20.08 10.15
C ILE A 43 0.49 -19.32 9.53
N ASN A 44 -0.23 -18.65 10.41
CA ASN A 44 -1.22 -17.62 10.08
C ASN A 44 -0.51 -16.44 9.39
N THR A 45 -0.83 -16.19 8.12
CA THR A 45 -0.25 -15.12 7.29
C THR A 45 -1.27 -14.73 6.22
N GLN A 46 -1.23 -13.47 5.78
CA GLN A 46 -2.04 -12.99 4.66
C GLN A 46 -1.13 -12.37 3.60
N VAL A 47 -1.61 -12.30 2.36
CA VAL A 47 -1.12 -11.39 1.34
C VAL A 47 -2.30 -10.73 0.64
N GLY A 48 -2.26 -9.40 0.57
CA GLY A 48 -3.17 -8.59 -0.22
C GLY A 48 -2.49 -8.13 -1.50
N LEU A 49 -3.24 -8.13 -2.60
CA LEU A 49 -2.81 -7.49 -3.84
C LEU A 49 -3.92 -6.56 -4.32
N SER A 50 -3.57 -5.34 -4.69
CA SER A 50 -4.48 -4.37 -5.28
C SER A 50 -3.86 -3.79 -6.55
N ILE A 51 -4.59 -3.92 -7.66
CA ILE A 51 -4.07 -3.72 -9.00
C ILE A 51 -4.81 -2.59 -9.69
N LEU A 52 -4.05 -1.60 -10.17
CA LEU A 52 -4.53 -0.58 -11.09
C LEU A 52 -3.86 -0.79 -12.45
N ASP A 53 -4.63 -1.24 -13.43
CA ASP A 53 -4.19 -1.30 -14.82
C ASP A 53 -4.41 0.06 -15.50
N THR A 54 -3.32 0.77 -15.78
CA THR A 54 -3.39 2.08 -16.46
C THR A 54 -3.92 2.00 -17.89
N ASN A 55 -3.97 0.82 -18.53
CA ASN A 55 -4.68 0.65 -19.81
C ASN A 55 -6.20 0.86 -19.68
N LYS A 56 -6.78 0.64 -18.49
CA LYS A 56 -8.20 0.87 -18.21
C LYS A 56 -8.52 2.36 -17.99
N LEU A 57 -7.50 3.23 -17.91
CA LEU A 57 -7.65 4.68 -17.77
C LEU A 57 -7.88 5.31 -19.16
N SER A 58 -9.12 5.24 -19.64
CA SER A 58 -9.57 5.91 -20.87
C SER A 58 -10.47 7.11 -20.56
N GLN A 59 -10.46 8.12 -21.42
CA GLN A 59 -11.56 9.08 -21.52
C GLN A 59 -12.64 8.58 -22.51
N PRO A 60 -13.93 8.79 -22.23
CA PRO A 60 -14.49 9.21 -20.95
C PRO A 60 -14.34 8.11 -19.89
N LEU A 61 -14.35 8.50 -18.60
CA LEU A 61 -14.25 7.55 -17.50
C LEU A 61 -15.42 6.53 -17.54
N PRO A 62 -15.16 5.23 -17.31
CA PRO A 62 -16.21 4.21 -17.34
C PRO A 62 -17.35 4.50 -16.36
N LYS A 63 -18.59 4.53 -16.86
CA LYS A 63 -19.80 4.52 -16.04
C LYS A 63 -19.89 3.16 -15.33
N GLY A 64 -19.46 3.13 -14.07
CA GLY A 64 -19.29 1.91 -13.29
C GLY A 64 -18.09 1.94 -12.34
N GLY A 65 -17.22 2.95 -12.45
CA GLY A 65 -16.05 3.10 -11.60
C GLY A 65 -14.79 2.48 -12.22
N LEU A 66 -13.65 3.13 -12.00
CA LEU A 66 -12.34 2.56 -12.31
C LEU A 66 -11.94 1.62 -11.18
N ALA A 67 -12.27 0.34 -11.33
CA ALA A 67 -12.04 -0.65 -10.28
C ALA A 67 -10.54 -0.93 -10.06
N ILE A 68 -10.09 -0.77 -8.82
CA ILE A 68 -8.85 -1.41 -8.33
C ILE A 68 -9.19 -2.89 -8.08
N ASP A 69 -8.71 -3.77 -8.94
CA ASP A 69 -8.89 -5.21 -8.79
C ASP A 69 -8.12 -5.69 -7.53
N THR A 70 -8.83 -6.23 -6.54
CA THR A 70 -8.24 -6.57 -5.23
C THR A 70 -8.43 -8.04 -4.86
N PHE A 71 -7.32 -8.67 -4.48
CA PHE A 71 -7.19 -10.09 -4.21
C PHE A 71 -6.64 -10.32 -2.81
N HIS A 72 -7.06 -11.43 -2.18
CA HIS A 72 -6.71 -11.74 -0.81
C HIS A 72 -6.47 -13.22 -0.62
N TYR A 73 -5.27 -13.58 -0.17
CA TYR A 73 -4.87 -14.95 0.12
C TYR A 73 -4.41 -15.09 1.56
N VAL A 74 -4.83 -16.16 2.21
CA VAL A 74 -4.61 -16.38 3.65
C VAL A 74 -4.16 -17.82 3.88
N THR A 75 -3.19 -18.01 4.77
CA THR A 75 -2.65 -19.32 5.18
C THR A 75 -2.82 -19.54 6.66
N GLY A 76 -2.56 -20.78 7.11
CA GLY A 76 -2.66 -21.17 8.51
C GLY A 76 -4.04 -21.72 8.86
N GLU A 77 -4.47 -21.48 10.09
CA GLU A 77 -5.64 -22.08 10.71
C GLU A 77 -6.96 -21.60 10.12
N ARG A 78 -7.95 -22.50 10.08
CA ARG A 78 -9.31 -22.20 9.59
C ARG A 78 -9.99 -21.07 10.38
N ALA A 79 -9.84 -21.06 11.70
CA ALA A 79 -10.38 -20.00 12.56
C ALA A 79 -9.74 -18.63 12.30
N TYR A 80 -8.45 -18.59 11.93
CA TYR A 80 -7.77 -17.36 11.51
C TYR A 80 -8.33 -16.87 10.16
N PHE A 81 -8.46 -17.76 9.17
CA PHE A 81 -9.09 -17.42 7.89
C PHE A 81 -10.47 -16.78 8.07
N GLU A 82 -11.35 -17.40 8.87
CA GLU A 82 -12.72 -16.90 9.06
C GLU A 82 -12.76 -15.55 9.78
N LYS A 83 -11.83 -15.30 10.71
CA LYS A 83 -11.65 -13.98 11.33
C LYS A 83 -11.25 -12.92 10.30
N VAL A 84 -10.36 -13.27 9.39
CA VAL A 84 -9.81 -12.39 8.35
C VAL A 84 -10.83 -12.14 7.21
N GLU A 85 -11.59 -13.16 6.80
CA GLU A 85 -12.65 -13.02 5.79
C GLU A 85 -13.72 -12.02 6.26
N ARG A 86 -14.14 -12.10 7.54
CA ARG A 86 -15.08 -11.15 8.17
C ARG A 86 -14.59 -9.69 8.19
N THR A 87 -13.29 -9.42 8.08
CA THR A 87 -12.74 -8.06 8.03
C THR A 87 -12.38 -7.57 6.63
N THR A 88 -12.55 -8.40 5.60
CA THR A 88 -12.17 -8.06 4.23
C THR A 88 -13.19 -7.10 3.60
N ASN A 89 -12.74 -5.96 3.07
CA ASN A 89 -13.59 -4.98 2.41
C ASN A 89 -13.76 -5.29 0.91
N TRP A 90 -12.68 -5.59 0.19
CA TRP A 90 -12.72 -5.85 -1.26
C TRP A 90 -12.43 -7.30 -1.61
N GLY A 91 -13.05 -7.78 -2.70
CA GLY A 91 -12.92 -9.17 -3.15
C GLY A 91 -13.43 -10.20 -2.14
N LYS A 92 -12.98 -11.44 -2.34
CA LYS A 92 -13.22 -12.60 -1.47
C LYS A 92 -11.88 -13.18 -1.03
N SER A 93 -11.76 -13.49 0.26
CA SER A 93 -10.57 -14.14 0.81
C SER A 93 -10.50 -15.59 0.33
N GLN A 94 -9.32 -16.04 -0.10
CA GLN A 94 -9.06 -17.45 -0.41
C GLN A 94 -8.15 -18.05 0.67
N HIS A 95 -8.64 -19.08 1.36
CA HIS A 95 -7.82 -19.93 2.21
C HIS A 95 -6.99 -20.84 1.29
N ILE A 96 -5.67 -20.75 1.39
CA ILE A 96 -4.74 -21.50 0.54
C ILE A 96 -3.68 -22.21 1.39
N HIS A 97 -3.05 -23.24 0.84
CA HIS A 97 -1.88 -23.82 1.46
C HIS A 97 -0.66 -22.88 1.29
N HIS A 98 0.23 -22.85 2.27
CA HIS A 98 1.38 -21.93 2.28
C HIS A 98 2.27 -22.04 1.02
N SER A 99 2.45 -23.25 0.48
CA SER A 99 3.22 -23.49 -0.75
C SER A 99 2.59 -22.88 -2.01
N GLU A 100 1.29 -22.58 -2.00
CA GLU A 100 0.58 -21.99 -3.15
C GLU A 100 0.75 -20.48 -3.25
N MET A 101 1.05 -19.79 -2.14
CA MET A 101 1.05 -18.31 -2.08
C MET A 101 1.95 -17.69 -3.14
N GLY A 102 3.14 -18.26 -3.35
CA GLY A 102 4.06 -17.81 -4.40
C GLY A 102 3.51 -17.92 -5.82
N ASN A 103 2.68 -18.95 -6.08
CA ASN A 103 2.05 -19.16 -7.38
C ASN A 103 0.81 -18.28 -7.56
N LYS A 104 -0.01 -18.10 -6.50
CA LYS A 104 -1.15 -17.17 -6.51
C LYS A 104 -0.71 -15.74 -6.79
N ILE A 105 0.36 -15.25 -6.16
CA ILE A 105 0.90 -13.91 -6.44
C ILE A 105 1.38 -13.80 -7.91
N LYS A 106 2.09 -14.82 -8.44
CA LYS A 106 2.60 -14.82 -9.82
C LYS A 106 1.51 -14.70 -10.89
N GLN A 107 0.27 -15.12 -10.61
CA GLN A 107 -0.86 -15.00 -11.54
C GLN A 107 -1.20 -13.52 -11.86
N PHE A 108 -0.81 -12.60 -10.99
CA PHE A 108 -1.08 -11.16 -11.12
C PHE A 108 0.14 -10.34 -11.56
N LEU A 109 1.25 -11.02 -11.91
CA LEU A 109 2.51 -10.39 -12.28
C LEU A 109 2.92 -10.80 -13.71
N PRO A 110 2.17 -10.34 -14.74
CA PRO A 110 2.44 -10.61 -16.14
C PRO A 110 3.87 -10.23 -16.55
N ARG A 111 4.52 -11.06 -17.37
CA ARG A 111 5.92 -10.86 -17.80
C ARG A 111 6.07 -9.91 -18.99
N ASP A 112 5.00 -9.76 -19.75
CA ASP A 112 4.83 -8.93 -20.94
C ASP A 112 4.44 -7.48 -20.61
N ARG A 113 3.92 -7.23 -19.39
CA ARG A 113 3.61 -5.89 -18.90
C ARG A 113 4.74 -5.33 -18.04
N LYS A 114 4.89 -4.02 -18.09
CA LYS A 114 5.68 -3.26 -17.11
C LYS A 114 4.91 -3.14 -15.81
N ILE A 115 5.58 -3.41 -14.69
CA ILE A 115 4.98 -3.42 -13.34
C ILE A 115 5.66 -2.36 -12.47
N VAL A 116 4.86 -1.64 -11.70
CA VAL A 116 5.31 -0.80 -10.59
C VAL A 116 4.77 -1.42 -9.30
N LEU A 117 5.65 -1.89 -8.43
CA LEU A 117 5.25 -2.38 -7.11
C LEU A 117 4.98 -1.17 -6.19
N VAL A 118 3.90 -1.25 -5.43
CA VAL A 118 3.50 -0.22 -4.47
C VAL A 118 3.38 -0.84 -3.08
N GLY A 119 3.73 -0.09 -2.03
CA GLY A 119 3.62 -0.56 -0.65
C GLY A 119 3.74 0.56 0.39
N HIS A 120 3.76 0.18 1.65
CA HIS A 120 3.92 1.08 2.79
C HIS A 120 4.96 0.50 3.76
N GLY A 121 6.21 0.95 3.66
CA GLY A 121 7.35 0.28 4.31
C GLY A 121 7.78 -1.01 3.58
N ILE A 122 7.64 -1.03 2.24
CA ILE A 122 7.58 -2.19 1.32
C ILE A 122 8.79 -3.16 1.39
N SER A 123 9.85 -2.78 2.12
CA SER A 123 11.06 -3.59 2.30
C SER A 123 10.81 -5.01 2.82
N GLY A 124 9.86 -5.19 3.74
CA GLY A 124 9.46 -6.50 4.28
C GLY A 124 8.74 -7.36 3.25
N ASP A 125 7.86 -6.75 2.47
CA ASP A 125 7.07 -7.40 1.41
C ASP A 125 7.97 -7.85 0.25
N ILE A 126 8.94 -7.01 -0.15
CA ILE A 126 9.96 -7.38 -1.13
C ILE A 126 10.81 -8.55 -0.64
N ALA A 127 11.15 -8.61 0.65
CA ALA A 127 11.87 -9.74 1.22
C ALA A 127 11.02 -11.03 1.19
N ALA A 128 9.72 -10.95 1.49
CA ALA A 128 8.79 -12.08 1.36
C ALA A 128 8.63 -12.54 -0.10
N LEU A 129 8.45 -11.63 -1.06
CA LEU A 129 8.37 -11.94 -2.49
C LEU A 129 9.61 -12.73 -2.98
N ARG A 130 10.81 -12.28 -2.60
CA ARG A 130 12.07 -12.97 -2.92
C ARG A 130 12.10 -14.38 -2.32
N LYS A 131 11.66 -14.54 -1.06
CA LYS A 131 11.63 -15.83 -0.36
C LYS A 131 10.60 -16.80 -0.95
N LEU A 132 9.48 -16.30 -1.49
CA LEU A 132 8.51 -17.05 -2.29
C LEU A 132 8.99 -17.40 -3.71
N ARG A 133 10.26 -17.14 -4.05
CA ARG A 133 10.86 -17.34 -5.38
C ARG A 133 10.07 -16.63 -6.48
N ILE A 134 9.59 -15.42 -6.17
CA ILE A 134 8.94 -14.53 -7.13
C ILE A 134 10.05 -13.62 -7.70
N ASN A 135 10.85 -14.23 -8.58
CA ASN A 135 11.93 -13.54 -9.29
C ASN A 135 11.32 -12.68 -10.39
N LEU A 136 11.01 -11.44 -10.04
CA LEU A 136 10.55 -10.43 -10.97
C LEU A 136 11.79 -9.86 -11.65
N GLY A 137 12.08 -10.37 -12.85
CA GLY A 137 13.25 -9.98 -13.62
C GLY A 137 13.30 -8.47 -13.88
N PRO A 138 14.50 -7.90 -14.08
CA PRO A 138 14.68 -6.44 -14.26
C PRO A 138 13.95 -5.88 -15.50
N THR A 139 13.46 -6.76 -16.39
CA THR A 139 12.66 -6.40 -17.55
C THR A 139 11.17 -6.14 -17.23
N ALA A 140 10.64 -6.71 -16.14
CA ALA A 140 9.21 -6.62 -15.79
C ALA A 140 8.93 -5.51 -14.75
N ILE A 141 9.68 -5.44 -13.65
CA ILE A 141 9.57 -4.31 -12.70
C ILE A 141 10.27 -3.08 -13.28
N MET A 142 9.53 -1.98 -13.48
CA MET A 142 10.10 -0.64 -13.71
C MET A 142 10.50 0.06 -12.41
N GLY A 143 9.82 -0.25 -11.31
CA GLY A 143 10.13 0.35 -10.03
C GLY A 143 9.30 -0.13 -8.86
N THR A 144 9.68 0.40 -7.70
CA THR A 144 8.98 0.31 -6.43
C THR A 144 8.64 1.73 -6.00
N LEU A 145 7.46 1.93 -5.43
CA LEU A 145 7.05 3.19 -4.81
C LEU A 145 6.59 2.91 -3.38
N ASP A 146 7.20 3.58 -2.40
CA ASP A 146 6.86 3.39 -1.00
C ASP A 146 6.12 4.63 -0.48
N THR A 147 4.84 4.47 -0.16
CA THR A 147 4.00 5.57 0.35
C THR A 147 4.54 6.16 1.65
N CYS A 148 5.27 5.39 2.48
CA CYS A 148 5.93 5.89 3.68
C CYS A 148 7.13 6.79 3.33
N THR A 149 7.91 6.43 2.30
CA THR A 149 9.02 7.25 1.79
C THR A 149 8.48 8.53 1.16
N ILE A 150 7.56 8.44 0.19
CA ILE A 150 6.95 9.60 -0.48
C ILE A 150 6.37 10.58 0.54
N PHE A 151 5.57 10.09 1.50
CA PHE A 151 4.97 10.93 2.52
C PHE A 151 6.01 11.60 3.44
N ARG A 152 7.08 10.88 3.80
CA ARG A 152 8.17 11.44 4.59
C ARG A 152 8.94 12.51 3.84
N GLU A 153 9.20 12.32 2.55
CA GLU A 153 9.86 13.34 1.72
C GLU A 153 9.00 14.61 1.59
N LEU A 154 7.68 14.46 1.45
CA LEU A 154 6.75 15.58 1.34
C LEU A 154 6.53 16.35 2.66
N THR A 155 6.49 15.64 3.79
CA THR A 155 6.03 16.22 5.08
C THR A 155 7.09 16.27 6.17
N GLY A 156 8.26 15.67 5.96
CA GLY A 156 9.29 15.47 6.98
C GLY A 156 8.94 14.43 8.07
N ARG A 157 7.77 13.78 8.01
CA ARG A 157 7.27 12.87 9.06
C ARG A 157 7.29 11.41 8.61
N ILE A 158 7.71 10.52 9.52
CA ILE A 158 7.40 9.09 9.41
C ILE A 158 5.96 8.91 9.91
N ALA A 159 5.13 8.24 9.12
CA ALA A 159 3.70 8.06 9.37
C ALA A 159 3.29 6.61 9.10
N LYS A 160 2.30 6.09 9.83
CA LYS A 160 1.68 4.80 9.49
C LYS A 160 0.67 5.02 8.36
N LEU A 161 0.32 3.96 7.63
CA LEU A 161 -0.69 4.00 6.57
C LEU A 161 -1.97 4.71 7.01
N LYS A 162 -2.46 4.42 8.23
CA LYS A 162 -3.59 5.11 8.85
C LYS A 162 -3.45 6.64 8.85
N ASP A 163 -2.29 7.14 9.25
CA ASP A 163 -2.04 8.57 9.43
C ASP A 163 -1.95 9.27 8.06
N ILE A 164 -1.33 8.61 7.07
CA ILE A 164 -1.32 9.06 5.67
C ILE A 164 -2.74 9.16 5.13
N LEU A 165 -3.58 8.12 5.33
CA LEU A 165 -4.96 8.10 4.85
C LEU A 165 -5.81 9.24 5.44
N VAL A 166 -5.62 9.57 6.72
CA VAL A 166 -6.24 10.75 7.34
C VAL A 166 -5.76 12.04 6.68
N ASP A 167 -4.44 12.21 6.55
CA ASP A 167 -3.84 13.45 6.02
C ASP A 167 -4.18 13.71 4.54
N VAL A 168 -4.42 12.66 3.73
CA VAL A 168 -4.90 12.80 2.34
C VAL A 168 -6.43 12.78 2.18
N GLY A 169 -7.19 12.67 3.27
CA GLY A 169 -8.65 12.66 3.25
C GLY A 169 -9.30 11.38 2.69
N CYS A 170 -8.58 10.25 2.67
CA CYS A 170 -9.12 8.97 2.23
C CYS A 170 -10.00 8.35 3.33
N ILE A 171 -11.22 7.93 3.00
CA ILE A 171 -12.08 7.18 3.93
C ILE A 171 -11.56 5.73 4.00
N PHE A 172 -11.30 5.21 5.20
CA PHE A 172 -10.75 3.85 5.38
C PHE A 172 -11.36 3.07 6.54
N SER A 173 -11.32 1.74 6.48
CA SER A 173 -11.73 0.90 7.60
C SER A 173 -11.05 -0.46 7.58
N ARG A 174 -10.98 -1.11 8.75
CA ARG A 174 -10.49 -2.49 8.88
C ARG A 174 -9.06 -2.69 8.33
N LEU A 175 -8.17 -1.77 8.66
CA LEU A 175 -6.71 -1.98 8.57
C LEU A 175 -6.30 -3.19 9.42
N HIS A 176 -5.13 -3.75 9.17
CA HIS A 176 -4.69 -5.08 9.61
C HIS A 176 -5.42 -6.24 8.91
N ASN A 177 -5.68 -6.04 7.63
CA ASN A 177 -6.15 -7.03 6.68
C ASN A 177 -5.45 -6.72 5.37
N ALA A 178 -4.55 -7.61 4.94
CA ALA A 178 -3.56 -7.26 3.93
C ALA A 178 -4.19 -6.77 2.61
N SER A 179 -5.37 -7.30 2.23
CA SER A 179 -6.09 -6.84 1.03
C SER A 179 -6.69 -5.44 1.16
N ASN A 180 -7.13 -5.06 2.36
CA ASN A 180 -7.58 -3.71 2.64
C ASN A 180 -6.38 -2.76 2.63
N ASP A 181 -5.29 -3.14 3.31
CA ASP A 181 -4.09 -2.31 3.46
C ASP A 181 -3.39 -2.11 2.10
N ALA A 182 -3.32 -3.12 1.23
CA ALA A 182 -2.87 -2.99 -0.15
C ALA A 182 -3.76 -2.02 -0.97
N ASN A 183 -5.09 -2.10 -0.85
CA ASN A 183 -6.02 -1.21 -1.57
C ASN A 183 -5.87 0.24 -1.10
N PHE A 184 -5.88 0.45 0.21
CA PHE A 184 -5.71 1.77 0.82
C PHE A 184 -4.34 2.38 0.51
N THR A 185 -3.28 1.58 0.49
CA THR A 185 -1.95 2.04 0.07
C THR A 185 -1.95 2.56 -1.37
N LEU A 186 -2.66 1.88 -2.28
CA LEU A 186 -2.79 2.32 -3.67
C LEU A 186 -3.61 3.63 -3.79
N ARG A 187 -4.75 3.72 -3.08
CA ARG A 187 -5.55 4.96 -3.00
C ARG A 187 -4.77 6.12 -2.39
N ALA A 188 -3.96 5.86 -1.35
CA ALA A 188 -3.10 6.85 -0.74
C ALA A 188 -2.03 7.36 -1.72
N LEU A 189 -1.37 6.46 -2.48
CA LEU A 189 -0.41 6.84 -3.52
C LEU A 189 -1.03 7.78 -4.55
N LEU A 190 -2.23 7.45 -5.04
CA LEU A 190 -2.97 8.27 -6.01
C LEU A 190 -3.34 9.65 -5.45
N LEU A 191 -3.83 9.73 -4.21
CA LEU A 191 -4.15 11.00 -3.56
C LEU A 191 -2.89 11.84 -3.25
N LEU A 192 -1.75 11.20 -2.94
CA LEU A 192 -0.48 11.89 -2.78
C LEU A 192 -0.03 12.55 -4.09
N ALA A 193 -0.17 11.87 -5.23
CA ALA A 193 0.11 12.44 -6.55
C ALA A 193 -0.79 13.65 -6.88
N ILE A 194 -2.10 13.52 -6.64
CA ILE A 194 -3.07 14.61 -6.89
C ILE A 194 -2.78 15.83 -6.01
N ASN A 195 -2.53 15.61 -4.72
CA ASN A 195 -2.36 16.69 -3.75
C ASN A 195 -0.97 17.36 -3.85
N ASN A 196 -0.02 16.76 -4.56
CA ASN A 196 1.35 17.25 -4.72
C ASN A 196 1.76 17.09 -6.20
N PRO A 197 1.34 17.98 -7.12
CA PRO A 197 1.53 17.82 -8.56
C PRO A 197 2.99 17.89 -9.06
N GLY A 198 3.99 18.05 -8.18
CA GLY A 198 5.41 18.02 -8.53
C GLY A 198 5.82 19.10 -9.54
N GLN A 199 6.85 18.82 -10.35
CA GLN A 199 7.17 19.65 -11.52
C GLN A 199 6.40 19.25 -12.78
N SER A 200 5.98 17.99 -12.88
CA SER A 200 5.17 17.47 -13.99
C SER A 200 3.74 17.24 -13.50
N SER A 201 2.84 18.16 -13.81
CA SER A 201 1.42 18.04 -13.46
C SER A 201 0.76 16.90 -14.23
N LEU A 202 -0.04 16.10 -13.53
CA LEU A 202 -1.02 15.20 -14.15
C LEU A 202 -1.95 16.01 -15.08
N GLN A 203 -2.37 15.42 -16.19
CA GLN A 203 -3.45 16.00 -16.98
C GLN A 203 -4.75 15.98 -16.15
N GLU A 204 -5.62 16.98 -16.34
CA GLU A 204 -6.84 17.17 -15.51
C GLU A 204 -7.68 15.89 -15.39
N TRP A 205 -7.94 15.23 -16.52
CA TRP A 205 -8.67 13.96 -16.56
C TRP A 205 -7.99 12.81 -15.80
N GLN A 206 -6.65 12.81 -15.68
CA GLN A 206 -5.92 11.81 -14.90
C GLN A 206 -6.08 12.09 -13.40
N ALA A 207 -6.03 13.36 -13.00
CA ALA A 207 -6.30 13.76 -11.63
C ALA A 207 -7.76 13.42 -11.24
N ASP A 208 -8.73 13.63 -12.14
CA ASP A 208 -10.13 13.22 -11.94
C ASP A 208 -10.29 11.71 -11.88
N ALA A 209 -9.62 10.96 -12.77
CA ALA A 209 -9.59 9.49 -12.74
C ALA A 209 -9.11 8.96 -11.39
N PHE A 210 -7.97 9.47 -10.91
CA PHE A 210 -7.37 9.07 -9.64
C PHE A 210 -8.20 9.53 -8.44
N ARG A 211 -8.83 10.70 -8.51
CA ARG A 211 -9.75 11.19 -7.49
C ARG A 211 -10.95 10.24 -7.40
N ALA A 212 -11.59 9.93 -8.52
CA ALA A 212 -12.72 9.01 -8.60
C ALA A 212 -12.38 7.59 -8.07
N ILE A 213 -11.22 7.05 -8.43
CA ILE A 213 -10.71 5.78 -7.87
C ILE A 213 -10.57 5.87 -6.34
N SER A 214 -9.87 6.89 -5.86
CA SER A 214 -9.46 6.95 -4.46
C SER A 214 -10.60 7.30 -3.52
N THR A 215 -11.55 8.12 -3.98
CA THR A 215 -12.77 8.49 -3.24
C THR A 215 -13.96 7.58 -3.53
N GLU A 216 -13.78 6.48 -4.29
CA GLU A 216 -14.83 5.48 -4.49
C GLU A 216 -15.35 5.00 -3.12
N PRO A 217 -16.68 4.99 -2.86
CA PRO A 217 -17.23 4.59 -1.57
C PRO A 217 -16.77 3.21 -1.11
N LEU A 218 -16.57 3.04 0.21
CA LEU A 218 -16.28 1.71 0.74
C LEU A 218 -17.47 0.77 0.50
N PRO A 219 -17.24 -0.53 0.22
CA PRO A 219 -18.30 -1.52 0.09
C PRO A 219 -19.23 -1.52 1.32
N GLU A 220 -20.54 -1.74 1.13
CA GLU A 220 -21.53 -1.52 2.19
C GLU A 220 -21.23 -2.29 3.50
N LYS A 221 -20.70 -3.51 3.39
CA LYS A 221 -20.24 -4.31 4.54
C LYS A 221 -19.22 -3.59 5.41
N ALA A 222 -18.44 -2.64 4.88
CA ALA A 222 -17.48 -1.79 5.59
C ALA A 222 -18.15 -0.54 6.19
N MET A 223 -19.10 0.05 5.47
CA MET A 223 -19.85 1.24 5.89
C MET A 223 -20.70 1.02 7.15
N GLY A 224 -21.08 -0.22 7.48
CA GLY A 224 -21.87 -0.53 8.68
C GLY A 224 -21.28 0.03 9.99
N ARG A 225 -19.95 0.04 10.15
CA ARG A 225 -19.30 0.61 11.35
C ARG A 225 -19.29 2.14 11.34
N PHE A 226 -19.16 2.76 10.16
CA PHE A 226 -19.27 4.22 10.00
C PHE A 226 -20.68 4.70 10.31
N ARG A 227 -21.70 4.09 9.70
CA ARG A 227 -23.12 4.38 10.02
C ARG A 227 -23.43 4.21 11.51
N GLN A 228 -22.78 3.25 12.19
CA GLN A 228 -22.93 3.07 13.64
C GLN A 228 -22.26 4.19 14.46
N LEU A 229 -21.09 4.68 14.04
CA LEU A 229 -20.40 5.81 14.68
C LEU A 229 -21.16 7.13 14.45
N GLU A 230 -21.54 7.43 13.20
CA GLU A 230 -22.37 8.60 12.86
C GLU A 230 -23.67 8.64 13.67
N ARG A 231 -24.36 7.50 13.82
CA ARG A 231 -25.55 7.40 14.67
C ARG A 231 -25.27 7.65 16.15
N ARG A 232 -24.08 7.30 16.65
CA ARG A 232 -23.67 7.60 18.04
C ARG A 232 -23.35 9.08 18.21
N ASP A 233 -22.64 9.68 17.26
CA ASP A 233 -22.25 11.09 17.31
C ASP A 233 -23.48 12.01 17.14
N GLN A 234 -24.42 11.67 16.25
CA GLN A 234 -25.72 12.34 16.15
C GLN A 234 -26.53 12.20 17.45
N LYS A 235 -26.46 11.06 18.14
CA LYS A 235 -27.16 10.85 19.42
C LYS A 235 -26.50 11.64 20.55
N LEU A 236 -25.17 11.76 20.55
CA LEU A 236 -24.40 12.62 21.46
C LEU A 236 -24.75 14.09 21.25
N LEU A 237 -24.73 14.59 20.01
CA LEU A 237 -25.11 15.98 19.69
C LEU A 237 -26.52 16.32 20.18
N LYS A 238 -27.51 15.45 19.93
CA LYS A 238 -28.88 15.64 20.45
C LYS A 238 -28.96 15.64 21.98
N VAL A 239 -28.18 14.81 22.67
CA VAL A 239 -28.11 14.82 24.14
C VAL A 239 -27.40 16.08 24.65
N THR A 240 -26.44 16.63 23.92
CA THR A 240 -25.79 17.91 24.26
C THR A 240 -26.75 19.10 24.04
N GLU A 241 -27.50 19.13 22.94
CA GLU A 241 -28.53 20.15 22.67
C GLU A 241 -29.64 20.16 23.73
N LEU A 242 -30.08 18.99 24.20
CA LEU A 242 -31.11 18.85 25.24
C LEU A 242 -30.64 19.16 26.67
N ASN A 243 -29.33 19.33 26.91
CA ASN A 243 -28.75 19.54 28.25
C ASN A 243 -28.08 20.91 28.43
N PHE A 244 -28.20 21.82 27.47
CA PHE A 244 -27.93 23.24 27.76
C PHE A 244 -29.18 23.83 28.42
N PRO A 245 -29.15 24.13 29.75
CA PRO A 245 -30.18 25.00 30.31
C PRO A 245 -30.12 26.34 29.55
N GLU A 246 -31.28 26.89 29.21
CA GLU A 246 -31.34 28.23 28.63
C GLU A 246 -30.56 29.18 29.53
N LEU A 247 -29.51 29.80 28.97
CA LEU A 247 -28.77 30.85 29.66
C LEU A 247 -29.81 31.89 30.11
N PRO A 248 -29.91 32.21 31.42
CA PRO A 248 -30.96 33.09 31.91
C PRO A 248 -30.86 34.39 31.13
N THR A 249 -31.91 34.70 30.36
CA THR A 249 -31.93 35.85 29.47
C THR A 249 -31.70 37.09 30.31
N SER A 250 -30.48 37.64 30.25
CA SER A 250 -30.13 38.86 30.97
C SER A 250 -31.13 39.93 30.54
N LYS A 251 -31.89 40.46 31.49
CA LYS A 251 -32.90 41.49 31.23
C LYS A 251 -32.26 42.59 30.37
N PRO A 252 -32.95 43.10 29.32
CA PRO A 252 -32.37 44.07 28.43
C PRO A 252 -31.89 45.28 29.22
N VAL A 253 -30.57 45.49 29.24
CA VAL A 253 -29.98 46.74 29.71
C VAL A 253 -30.40 47.80 28.70
N VAL A 254 -31.14 48.79 29.16
CA VAL A 254 -31.68 49.87 28.32
C VAL A 254 -30.49 50.61 27.69
N PRO A 255 -30.39 50.66 26.34
CA PRO A 255 -29.30 51.38 25.70
C PRO A 255 -29.54 52.88 25.82
N HIS A 256 -28.60 53.59 26.46
CA HIS A 256 -28.55 55.04 26.36
C HIS A 256 -28.24 55.44 24.91
N THR A 257 -29.09 56.29 24.35
CA THR A 257 -29.04 56.74 22.96
C THR A 257 -27.93 57.77 22.74
N HIS A 258 -26.92 57.40 21.93
CA HIS A 258 -26.10 58.37 21.20
C HIS A 258 -26.08 58.02 19.70
N CYS A 259 -26.27 59.05 18.89
CA CYS A 259 -26.53 58.98 17.46
C CYS A 259 -25.24 58.90 16.62
N ILE A 260 -25.44 58.76 15.30
CA ILE A 260 -24.57 59.09 14.14
C ILE A 260 -24.22 57.85 13.26
N PRO A 261 -24.21 57.97 11.91
CA PRO A 261 -24.84 56.93 11.07
C PRO A 261 -23.94 56.25 10.02
N ASN A 262 -24.56 55.32 9.28
CA ASN A 262 -24.26 54.89 7.89
C ASN A 262 -22.89 54.28 7.56
N ALA A 263 -22.90 52.99 7.20
CA ALA A 263 -22.23 52.48 5.98
C ALA A 263 -22.70 51.08 5.57
N THR A 264 -23.36 50.99 4.41
CA THR A 264 -23.29 49.94 3.37
C THR A 264 -22.85 48.50 3.71
N SER A 265 -23.78 47.56 3.50
CA SER A 265 -23.64 46.30 2.72
C SER A 265 -22.25 45.65 2.56
N ASN A 266 -22.17 44.35 2.91
CA ASN A 266 -22.05 43.29 1.88
C ASN A 266 -22.26 41.87 2.47
N ILE A 267 -23.05 41.05 1.77
CA ILE A 267 -23.26 39.63 2.10
C ILE A 267 -22.19 38.82 1.36
N SER A 268 -21.40 38.03 2.11
CA SER A 268 -20.39 37.13 1.55
C SER A 268 -20.63 35.70 2.02
N TYR A 269 -20.86 34.79 1.07
CA TYR A 269 -21.01 33.35 1.31
C TYR A 269 -19.63 32.71 1.59
N ALA A 270 -19.39 32.26 2.82
CA ALA A 270 -18.15 31.55 3.17
C ALA A 270 -18.33 30.53 4.32
N SER A 271 -19.19 29.54 4.15
CA SER A 271 -19.26 28.38 5.06
C SER A 271 -18.31 27.27 4.61
N ARG A 272 -17.08 27.23 5.14
CA ARG A 272 -16.19 26.06 5.07
C ARG A 272 -15.90 25.49 6.46
N ASN A 273 -15.86 24.16 6.51
CA ASN A 273 -15.66 23.33 7.69
C ASN A 273 -14.52 23.82 8.61
N LEU A 274 -14.86 24.16 9.86
CA LEU A 274 -13.91 24.43 10.93
C LEU A 274 -14.46 23.95 12.29
N LYS A 275 -14.64 22.63 12.42
CA LYS A 275 -14.86 21.95 13.71
C LYS A 275 -14.05 20.64 13.74
N ASN A 276 -12.85 20.70 14.30
CA ASN A 276 -12.23 19.65 15.14
C ASN A 276 -10.76 20.00 15.48
N SER A 277 -10.56 20.90 16.45
CA SER A 277 -9.32 20.93 17.24
C SER A 277 -9.54 21.62 18.59
N VAL A 278 -10.10 20.87 19.55
CA VAL A 278 -10.00 21.20 20.98
C VAL A 278 -9.46 19.95 21.68
N ARG A 279 -8.14 19.88 21.84
CA ARG A 279 -7.50 18.93 22.77
C ARG A 279 -7.42 19.60 24.13
N THR A 280 -8.23 19.13 25.08
CA THR A 280 -8.15 19.56 26.48
C THR A 280 -6.85 19.03 27.09
N ILE A 281 -5.90 19.93 27.35
CA ILE A 281 -4.68 19.62 28.12
C ILE A 281 -5.08 19.45 29.58
N ARG A 282 -4.72 18.32 30.21
CA ARG A 282 -4.81 18.17 31.67
C ARG A 282 -3.53 18.71 32.32
N PRO A 283 -3.62 19.59 33.33
CA PRO A 283 -2.46 19.94 34.14
C PRO A 283 -2.13 18.80 35.11
N THR A 284 -0.85 18.45 35.23
CA THR A 284 -0.32 17.59 36.28
C THR A 284 0.34 18.45 37.34
N ASN A 285 -0.16 18.39 38.58
CA ASN A 285 0.41 19.15 39.70
C ASN A 285 1.83 18.66 40.03
N SER A 286 2.76 19.61 40.10
CA SER A 286 4.12 19.45 40.63
C SER A 286 4.19 19.84 42.09
N MET A 287 4.88 19.08 42.94
CA MET A 287 5.40 19.45 44.28
C MET A 287 6.23 18.25 44.84
N PRO A 288 7.23 18.45 45.72
CA PRO A 288 8.54 18.95 45.33
C PRO A 288 9.69 17.95 45.59
N VAL A 289 10.90 18.31 45.14
CA VAL A 289 12.13 17.51 45.28
C VAL A 289 12.85 17.84 46.59
N HIS A 290 13.27 16.81 47.35
CA HIS A 290 14.35 16.93 48.34
C HIS A 290 15.47 15.92 48.02
N ALA A 291 16.69 16.24 48.46
CA ALA A 291 17.93 15.78 47.86
C ALA A 291 18.73 14.75 48.69
N SER A 292 19.78 14.21 48.05
CA SER A 292 20.88 13.38 48.61
C SER A 292 20.49 11.94 48.99
N LYS A 293 21.31 10.91 48.74
CA LYS A 293 22.78 10.82 48.89
C LYS A 293 23.41 9.87 47.86
N ALA A 294 24.71 10.03 47.65
CA ALA A 294 25.56 9.01 47.02
C ALA A 294 25.86 7.87 48.01
N ASN A 295 26.07 6.65 47.51
CA ASN A 295 27.07 5.75 48.08
C ASN A 295 27.64 4.77 47.03
N THR A 296 28.78 4.18 47.36
CA THR A 296 29.70 3.46 46.48
C THR A 296 29.55 1.93 46.57
N ASN A 297 30.53 1.23 45.96
CA ASN A 297 30.91 -0.18 46.16
C ASN A 297 30.03 -1.24 45.46
N THR A 298 30.55 -2.35 44.91
CA THR A 298 31.84 -2.84 44.35
C THR A 298 31.71 -4.38 44.33
N ASN A 299 32.55 -5.07 43.55
CA ASN A 299 32.77 -6.53 43.59
C ASN A 299 31.63 -7.40 43.00
N SER A 300 31.91 -8.51 42.30
CA SER A 300 33.19 -9.00 41.78
C SER A 300 32.99 -10.12 40.74
N SER A 301 33.91 -10.20 39.77
CA SER A 301 34.23 -11.42 38.99
C SER A 301 34.93 -12.47 39.91
N PRO A 302 35.50 -13.65 39.51
CA PRO A 302 36.07 -14.00 38.19
C PRO A 302 35.96 -15.48 37.73
N TRP A 303 36.71 -15.77 36.66
CA TRP A 303 37.18 -17.06 36.12
C TRP A 303 36.30 -17.74 35.03
N HIS A 304 36.85 -18.31 33.94
CA HIS A 304 38.27 -18.53 33.59
C HIS A 304 38.59 -18.34 32.09
N LYS A 305 39.83 -17.88 31.82
CA LYS A 305 40.54 -17.77 30.51
C LYS A 305 40.79 -19.18 29.90
N GLN A 306 41.10 -19.37 28.60
CA GLN A 306 42.37 -19.03 27.91
C GLN A 306 42.25 -19.22 26.36
N ASN A 307 42.82 -18.34 25.52
CA ASN A 307 44.05 -18.48 24.67
C ASN A 307 43.97 -19.59 23.57
N PHE A 308 44.59 -19.59 22.38
CA PHE A 308 45.57 -18.75 21.64
C PHE A 308 45.53 -19.21 20.13
N SER A 309 46.12 -18.61 19.08
CA SER A 309 46.92 -17.37 18.91
C SER A 309 46.94 -16.89 17.42
N ARG A 310 47.95 -16.09 17.07
CA ARG A 310 48.37 -15.46 15.78
C ARG A 310 48.68 -16.42 14.59
N SER A 311 48.51 -15.95 13.35
CA SER A 311 49.65 -15.53 12.48
C SER A 311 49.21 -14.83 11.18
N LEU A 312 49.97 -13.83 10.72
CA LEU A 312 49.99 -13.34 9.34
C LEU A 312 50.88 -14.27 8.48
N ALA A 313 50.66 -14.30 7.17
CA ALA A 313 51.72 -14.25 6.14
C ALA A 313 51.12 -13.89 4.77
N SER A 314 51.84 -13.11 3.98
CA SER A 314 51.52 -12.79 2.59
C SER A 314 52.14 -13.80 1.61
N ARG A 315 51.67 -13.82 0.35
CA ARG A 315 52.56 -13.87 -0.82
C ARG A 315 51.87 -13.51 -2.13
N THR A 316 52.52 -12.63 -2.88
CA THR A 316 52.29 -12.26 -4.29
C THR A 316 53.31 -12.97 -5.18
N THR A 317 52.90 -13.39 -6.38
CA THR A 317 53.67 -13.57 -7.65
C THR A 317 52.66 -14.12 -8.68
N ASN A 318 52.27 -13.46 -9.78
CA ASN A 318 52.98 -12.99 -10.99
C ASN A 318 53.38 -14.08 -12.01
N ILE A 319 52.73 -14.00 -13.19
CA ILE A 319 53.27 -14.11 -14.57
C ILE A 319 53.89 -15.45 -15.01
N VAL A 320 53.27 -16.11 -16.01
CA VAL A 320 53.83 -16.21 -17.39
C VAL A 320 52.72 -16.46 -18.42
N ASP A 321 52.88 -15.92 -19.63
CA ASP A 321 52.11 -16.23 -20.84
C ASP A 321 52.49 -17.60 -21.44
N LEU A 322 51.62 -18.14 -22.30
CA LEU A 322 52.04 -18.92 -23.46
C LEU A 322 50.94 -18.92 -24.55
N GLU A 323 51.33 -18.60 -25.78
CA GLU A 323 50.50 -18.62 -26.98
C GLU A 323 50.28 -20.06 -27.51
N GLY A 324 49.45 -20.22 -28.55
CA GLY A 324 49.68 -21.29 -29.54
C GLY A 324 48.50 -22.19 -29.93
N SER A 325 47.69 -21.71 -30.86
CA SER A 325 47.24 -22.43 -32.07
C SER A 325 47.07 -23.97 -32.07
N SER A 326 45.85 -24.45 -32.38
CA SER A 326 45.54 -24.93 -33.75
C SER A 326 44.16 -25.60 -33.83
N SER A 327 43.48 -25.36 -34.95
CA SER A 327 42.31 -26.09 -35.41
C SER A 327 42.61 -27.55 -35.76
N LYS A 328 41.60 -28.42 -35.62
CA LYS A 328 41.29 -29.51 -36.58
C LYS A 328 39.78 -29.68 -36.70
N GLN A 329 39.31 -29.71 -37.95
CA GLN A 329 37.95 -30.14 -38.30
C GLN A 329 37.83 -31.65 -38.09
N ASN A 330 36.60 -32.14 -37.92
CA ASN A 330 36.26 -33.49 -38.37
C ASN A 330 34.79 -33.53 -38.77
N GLU A 331 34.55 -33.55 -40.08
CA GLU A 331 33.26 -33.95 -40.64
C GLU A 331 33.13 -35.48 -40.55
N ASN A 332 31.92 -36.00 -40.38
CA ASN A 332 31.60 -37.29 -40.98
C ASN A 332 30.10 -37.42 -41.22
N ASN A 333 29.77 -37.68 -42.49
CA ASN A 333 28.41 -37.96 -42.95
C ASN A 333 27.98 -39.36 -42.51
N PHE A 334 26.69 -39.54 -42.25
CA PHE A 334 26.02 -40.77 -42.70
C PHE A 334 24.55 -40.49 -43.04
N SER A 335 24.16 -40.91 -44.23
CA SER A 335 22.78 -40.87 -44.75
C SER A 335 22.35 -42.30 -45.04
N THR A 336 21.08 -42.66 -44.85
CA THR A 336 20.20 -43.27 -45.89
C THR A 336 18.84 -43.78 -45.35
N TYR A 337 17.77 -43.42 -46.08
CA TYR A 337 16.49 -44.13 -46.36
C TYR A 337 15.63 -44.86 -45.27
N GLY A 338 14.50 -44.21 -44.90
CA GLY A 338 13.07 -44.66 -45.02
C GLY A 338 12.55 -46.01 -44.43
N PRO A 339 11.22 -46.30 -44.49
CA PRO A 339 10.12 -45.52 -45.07
C PRO A 339 8.83 -45.32 -44.19
N THR A 340 8.02 -44.37 -44.67
CA THR A 340 6.59 -44.02 -44.40
C THR A 340 5.64 -44.95 -43.63
N LYS A 341 4.71 -44.35 -42.84
CA LYS A 341 3.29 -44.75 -42.74
C LYS A 341 2.35 -43.54 -42.51
N LYS A 342 1.06 -43.71 -42.85
CA LYS A 342 0.05 -42.66 -43.14
C LYS A 342 -0.67 -42.06 -41.91
N PRO A 343 -1.30 -40.87 -42.02
CA PRO A 343 -2.13 -40.28 -40.97
C PRO A 343 -3.53 -40.92 -40.90
N HIS A 344 -4.13 -40.93 -39.69
CA HIS A 344 -5.53 -41.28 -39.49
C HIS A 344 -6.42 -40.03 -39.49
N THR A 345 -7.38 -40.01 -40.42
CA THR A 345 -8.54 -39.13 -40.39
C THR A 345 -9.58 -39.66 -39.40
N LEU A 346 -10.23 -38.78 -38.63
CA LEU A 346 -11.48 -39.09 -37.94
C LEU A 346 -12.47 -37.93 -38.13
N SER A 347 -13.75 -38.28 -38.29
CA SER A 347 -14.75 -37.47 -38.97
C SER A 347 -15.79 -36.88 -38.01
N SER A 348 -16.25 -35.67 -38.36
CA SER A 348 -17.63 -35.16 -38.19
C SER A 348 -18.47 -35.59 -36.98
N HIS A 349 -18.99 -34.62 -36.20
CA HIS A 349 -20.40 -34.69 -35.82
C HIS A 349 -21.07 -33.31 -35.64
N LYS A 350 -21.99 -33.04 -36.59
CA LYS A 350 -23.23 -32.23 -36.57
C LYS A 350 -23.36 -31.03 -35.61
N ALA A 351 -23.56 -29.86 -36.21
CA ALA A 351 -24.33 -28.77 -35.62
C ALA A 351 -25.83 -29.09 -35.58
N PHE A 352 -26.57 -28.45 -34.68
CA PHE A 352 -28.03 -28.35 -34.72
C PHE A 352 -28.42 -26.88 -34.50
N HIS A 353 -29.05 -26.29 -35.52
CA HIS A 353 -29.78 -25.03 -35.41
C HIS A 353 -31.23 -25.35 -35.78
N ALA A 354 -32.18 -24.92 -34.94
CA ALA A 354 -33.59 -24.91 -35.27
C ALA A 354 -34.22 -23.63 -34.71
N GLN A 355 -34.81 -22.85 -35.61
CA GLN A 355 -35.73 -21.75 -35.33
C GLN A 355 -36.96 -21.94 -36.23
N SER A 356 -38.02 -21.16 -35.96
CA SER A 356 -39.30 -21.09 -36.67
C SER A 356 -40.15 -22.37 -36.70
N SER A 357 -41.13 -22.41 -35.80
CA SER A 357 -42.53 -22.18 -36.18
C SER A 357 -43.16 -21.21 -35.19
#